data_AF-A0A173SSJ0-F1
#
_entry.id   AF-A0A173SSJ0-F1
#
_cell.length_a   1.000
_cell.length_b   1.000
_cell.length_c   1.000
_cell.angle_alpha   90.00
_cell.angle_beta   90.00
_cell.angle_gamma   90.00
#
_symmetry.space_group_name_H-M   'P 1'
#
loop_
_entity.id
_entity.type
_entity.pdbx_description
1 polymer ?
#
loop_
_entity_poly.entity_id
_entity_poly.type
_entity_poly.pdbx_seq_one_letter_code
_entity_poly.pdbx_strand_id
1 'polypeptide(L)' 'MSRKGNCYDNCIMETFFGRLKNKMFYGFEKDYPSFEAFSKAIADYIDYYNNSRIQAKTKWMPPSKFREASMMEA' A
#
# COMPACT_ATOMS: atom_id res chain seq x y z
N MET A 1 -24.70 4.13 -8.17
CA MET A 1 -24.52 3.08 -9.19
C MET A 1 -23.16 3.25 -9.85
N SER A 2 -22.24 2.30 -9.64
CA SER A 2 -20.94 2.27 -10.33
C SER A 2 -21.14 1.77 -11.76
N ARG A 3 -20.69 2.53 -12.77
CA ARG A 3 -20.68 2.10 -14.18
C ARG A 3 -19.57 1.06 -14.38
N LYS A 4 -19.80 0.06 -15.23
CA LYS A 4 -18.74 -0.86 -15.69
C LYS A 4 -17.59 -0.02 -16.28
N GLY A 5 -16.40 -0.08 -15.67
CA GLY A 5 -15.25 0.76 -16.02
C GLY A 5 -14.97 1.95 -15.08
N ASN A 6 -15.82 2.21 -14.08
CA ASN A 6 -15.55 3.24 -13.08
C ASN A 6 -14.74 2.63 -11.91
N CYS A 7 -13.44 2.47 -12.14
CA CYS A 7 -12.52 1.69 -11.30
C CYS A 7 -11.86 2.48 -10.16
N TYR A 8 -12.52 3.48 -9.58
CA TYR A 8 -11.90 4.28 -8.51
C TYR A 8 -11.40 3.41 -7.33
N ASP A 9 -12.12 2.35 -7.00
CA ASP A 9 -11.71 1.38 -5.98
C ASP A 9 -10.71 0.35 -6.54
N ASN A 10 -11.04 -0.26 -7.69
CA ASN A 10 -10.24 -1.34 -8.27
C ASN A 10 -8.82 -0.89 -8.67
N CYS A 11 -8.66 0.28 -9.29
CA CYS A 11 -7.36 0.76 -9.78
C CYS A 11 -6.37 1.04 -8.63
N ILE A 12 -6.86 1.57 -7.52
CA ILE A 12 -6.03 1.85 -6.34
C ILE A 12 -5.55 0.54 -5.71
N MET A 13 -6.46 -0.43 -5.55
CA MET A 13 -6.13 -1.74 -5.00
C MET A 13 -5.23 -2.55 -5.95
N GLU A 14 -5.48 -2.52 -7.26
CA GLU A 14 -4.61 -3.15 -8.27
C GLU A 14 -3.19 -2.58 -8.22
N THR A 15 -3.05 -1.25 -8.11
CA THR A 15 -1.76 -0.59 -7.97
C THR A 15 -1.05 -1.00 -6.66
N PHE A 16 -1.80 -1.12 -5.56
CA PHE A 16 -1.27 -1.57 -4.28
C PHE A 16 -0.73 -3.01 -4.38
N PHE A 17 -1.54 -3.94 -4.86
CA PHE A 17 -1.14 -5.35 -4.99
C PHE A 17 -0.02 -5.55 -6.00
N GLY A 18 0.00 -4.78 -7.09
CA GLY A 18 1.11 -4.78 -8.05
C GLY A 18 2.43 -4.38 -7.39
N ARG A 19 2.41 -3.36 -6.54
CA ARG A 19 3.60 -2.90 -5.80
C ARG A 19 4.02 -3.86 -4.70
N LEU A 20 3.06 -4.38 -3.94
CA LEU A 20 3.31 -5.37 -2.89
C LEU A 20 4.03 -6.58 -3.50
N LYS A 21 3.50 -7.14 -4.59
CA LYS A 21 4.12 -8.28 -5.25
C LYS A 21 5.52 -7.96 -5.78
N ASN A 22 5.72 -6.82 -6.42
CA ASN A 22 7.04 -6.43 -6.94
C ASN A 22 8.08 -6.13 -5.86
N LYS A 23 7.69 -5.53 -4.73
CA LYS A 23 8.64 -5.07 -3.71
C LYS A 23 8.92 -6.10 -2.63
N MET A 24 7.93 -6.92 -2.29
CA MET A 24 7.99 -7.82 -1.15
C MET A 24 8.02 -9.30 -1.56
N PHE A 25 7.38 -9.68 -2.67
CA PHE A 25 7.18 -11.09 -3.00
C PHE A 25 8.13 -11.61 -4.08
N TYR A 26 8.14 -10.98 -5.27
CA TYR A 26 8.91 -11.47 -6.42
C TYR A 26 10.41 -11.42 -6.14
N GLY A 27 11.07 -12.58 -6.22
CA GLY A 27 12.50 -12.75 -5.93
C GLY A 27 12.80 -13.12 -4.47
N PHE A 28 11.80 -13.05 -3.59
CA PHE A 28 11.91 -13.35 -2.15
C PHE A 28 10.99 -14.50 -1.73
N GLU A 29 10.43 -15.26 -2.68
CA GLU A 29 9.48 -16.34 -2.36
C GLU A 29 10.03 -17.38 -1.36
N LYS A 30 11.35 -17.59 -1.36
CA LYS A 30 12.04 -18.52 -0.45
C LYS A 30 12.27 -17.96 0.95
N ASP A 31 12.17 -16.65 1.15
CA ASP A 31 12.32 -15.99 2.46
C ASP A 31 11.07 -16.14 3.34
N TYR A 32 9.99 -16.72 2.81
CA TYR A 32 8.73 -16.95 3.51
C TYR A 32 8.47 -18.45 3.74
N PRO A 33 9.19 -19.09 4.68
CA PRO A 33 9.12 -20.55 4.88
C PRO A 33 7.79 -21.03 5.48
N SER A 34 6.98 -20.11 6.04
CA SER A 34 5.69 -20.44 6.64
C SER A 34 4.66 -19.36 6.36
N PHE A 35 3.38 -19.75 6.43
CA PHE A 35 2.27 -18.80 6.31
C PHE A 35 2.34 -17.70 7.37
N GLU A 36 2.77 -18.02 8.59
CA GLU A 36 2.91 -17.04 9.66
C GLU A 36 4.01 -16.00 9.35
N ALA A 37 5.16 -16.44 8.84
CA ALA A 37 6.23 -15.54 8.41
C ALA A 37 5.77 -14.63 7.26
N PHE A 38 5.05 -15.21 6.28
CA PHE A 38 4.47 -14.45 5.18
C PHE A 38 3.44 -13.43 5.66
N SER A 39 2.51 -13.84 6.53
CA SER A 39 1.47 -12.98 7.11
C SER A 39 2.09 -11.80 7.87
N LYS A 40 3.14 -12.05 8.67
CA LYS A 40 3.88 -10.99 9.35
C LYS A 40 4.52 -10.01 8.37
N ALA A 41 5.17 -10.51 7.32
CA ALA A 41 5.80 -9.66 6.32
C ALA A 41 4.78 -8.83 5.53
N ILE A 42 3.57 -9.36 5.28
CA ILE A 42 2.46 -8.60 4.68
C ILE A 42 2.01 -7.48 5.62
N ALA A 43 1.82 -7.77 6.91
CA ALA A 43 1.43 -6.78 7.91
C ALA A 43 2.46 -5.65 8.02
N ASP A 44 3.75 -5.99 8.05
CA ASP A 44 4.86 -5.02 8.07
C ASP A 44 4.88 -4.15 6.80
N TYR A 45 4.70 -4.74 5.62
CA TYR A 45 4.63 -3.99 4.38
C TYR A 45 3.43 -3.04 4.35
N ILE A 46 2.28 -3.43 4.90
CA ILE A 46 1.08 -2.58 5.00
C ILE A 46 1.36 -1.39 5.93
N ASP A 47 1.99 -1.62 7.09
CA ASP A 47 2.39 -0.55 8.00
C ASP A 47 3.34 0.43 7.30
N TYR A 48 4.42 -0.09 6.69
CA TYR A 48 5.36 0.72 5.92
C TYR A 48 4.63 1.54 4.83
N TYR A 49 3.74 0.91 4.08
CA TYR A 49 3.02 1.57 2.99
C TYR A 49 2.17 2.74 3.48
N ASN A 50 1.55 2.63 4.65
CA ASN A 50 0.64 3.64 5.19
C ASN A 50 1.36 4.72 6.01
N ASN A 51 2.38 4.33 6.79
CA ASN A 51 2.97 5.18 7.82
C ASN A 51 4.36 5.71 7.48
N SER A 52 5.10 5.04 6.60
CA SER A 52 6.51 5.35 6.34
C SER A 52 6.80 5.71 4.88
N ARG A 53 5.93 5.30 3.94
CA ARG A 53 6.18 5.44 2.51
C ARG A 53 6.02 6.88 2.01
N ILE A 54 7.11 7.50 1.60
CA ILE A 54 7.13 8.85 1.04
C ILE A 54 6.71 8.83 -0.44
N GLN A 55 5.87 9.79 -0.86
CA GLN A 55 5.57 10.02 -2.27
C GLN A 55 5.59 11.49 -2.63
N ALA A 56 6.09 11.81 -3.84
CA ALA A 56 6.01 13.16 -4.38
C ALA A 56 4.56 13.68 -4.44
N LYS A 57 3.60 12.82 -4.81
CA LYS A 57 2.17 13.17 -4.88
C LYS A 57 1.53 13.52 -3.52
N THR A 58 2.13 13.10 -2.41
CA THR A 58 1.64 13.37 -1.04
C THR A 58 2.46 14.47 -0.38
N LYS A 59 2.98 15.44 -1.15
CA LYS A 59 3.88 16.51 -0.67
C LYS A 59 5.07 15.95 0.14
N TRP A 60 5.61 14.80 -0.27
CA TRP A 60 6.69 14.10 0.42
C TRP A 60 6.35 13.57 1.83
N MET A 61 5.06 13.44 2.15
CA MET A 61 4.59 12.86 3.41
C MET A 61 4.13 11.41 3.23
N PRO A 62 4.15 10.59 4.30
CA PRO A 62 3.47 9.30 4.28
C PRO A 62 1.94 9.47 4.17
N PRO A 63 1.22 8.46 3.64
CA PRO A 63 -0.22 8.54 3.42
C PRO A 63 -1.04 8.92 4.66
N SER A 64 -0.70 8.38 5.84
CA SER A 64 -1.38 8.71 7.10
C SER A 64 -1.26 10.20 7.42
N LYS A 65 -0.03 10.74 7.45
CA LYS A 65 0.22 12.16 7.69
C LYS A 65 -0.40 13.09 6.66
N PHE A 66 -0.38 12.69 5.38
CA PHE A 66 -1.04 13.46 4.33
C PHE A 66 -2.55 13.56 4.57
N ARG A 67 -3.18 12.47 5.06
CA ARG A 67 -4.61 12.45 5.40
C ARG A 67 -4.91 13.32 6.62
N GLU A 68 -4.10 13.25 7.66
CA GLU A 68 -4.24 14.10 8.85
C GLU A 68 -4.12 15.59 8.50
N ALA A 69 -3.10 15.98 7.73
CA ALA A 69 -2.92 17.35 7.26
C ALA A 69 -4.12 17.83 6.44
N SER A 70 -4.65 17.00 5.54
CA SER A 70 -5.83 17.34 4.73
C SER A 70 -7.11 17.50 5.54
N MET A 71 -7.22 16.88 6.73
CA MET A 71 -8.36 17.02 7.62
C MET A 71 -8.27 18.25 8.52
N MET A 72 -7.06 18.76 8.77
CA MET A 72 -6.81 19.96 9.57
C MET A 72 -6.96 21.25 8.75
N GLU A 73 -6.80 21.20 7.43
CA GLU A 73 -7.02 22.33 6.52
C GLU A 73 -8.49 22.48 6.06
N ALA A 74 -9.40 21.60 6.53
CA ALA A 74 -10.84 21.61 6.22
C ALA A 74 -11.65 22.24 7.37
#